data_AF-D0RR79-F1
#
_entry.id   AF-D0RR79-F1
#
_cell.length_a   1.000
_cell.length_b   1.000
_cell.length_c   1.000
_cell.angle_alpha   90.00
_cell.angle_beta   90.00
_cell.angle_gamma   90.00
#
_symmetry.space_group_name_H-M   'P 1'
#
loop_
_entity.id
_entity.type
_entity.pdbx_description
1 polymer ?
#
loop_
_entity_poly.entity_id
_entity_poly.type
_entity_poly.pdbx_seq_one_letter_code
_entity_poly.pdbx_strand_id
1 'polypeptide(L)'
;MFSFLNIFKKKNKKKEEEAFNLLRKASAISKKIAEETNDAKLKGLAFELKRSHDEAIKIFEEINYDLNQLDKFYFDPKQALSDNYKKVETILDNFKKRIA
;
A
#
# COMPACT_ATOMS: atom_id res chain seq x y z
N MET A 1 -17.05 36.64 -3.80
CA MET A 1 -16.80 35.75 -2.66
C MET A 1 -15.98 34.57 -3.16
N PHE A 2 -14.69 34.50 -2.84
CA PHE A 2 -13.81 33.44 -3.33
C PHE A 2 -14.16 32.11 -2.66
N SER A 3 -14.57 31.12 -3.46
CA SER A 3 -14.96 29.79 -2.98
C SER A 3 -13.71 28.98 -2.61
N PHE A 4 -13.12 29.29 -1.45
CA PHE A 4 -12.02 28.52 -0.87
C PHE A 4 -12.42 27.05 -0.63
N LEU A 5 -13.70 26.80 -0.33
CA LEU A 5 -14.25 25.45 -0.13
C LEU A 5 -14.05 24.52 -1.35
N ASN A 6 -14.11 25.05 -2.57
CA ASN A 6 -13.88 24.25 -3.78
C ASN A 6 -12.41 23.86 -3.97
N ILE A 7 -11.47 24.66 -3.46
CA ILE A 7 -10.04 24.37 -3.55
C ILE A 7 -9.68 23.22 -2.60
N PHE A 8 -10.22 23.21 -1.37
CA PHE A 8 -10.03 22.11 -0.42
C PHE A 8 -10.64 20.80 -0.91
N LYS A 9 -11.87 20.82 -1.44
CA LYS A 9 -12.51 19.63 -2.03
C LYS A 9 -11.71 19.06 -3.21
N LYS A 10 -11.16 19.92 -4.07
CA LYS A 10 -10.34 19.51 -5.22
C LYS A 10 -8.97 18.97 -4.81
N LYS A 11 -8.36 19.52 -3.76
CA LYS A 11 -7.08 19.04 -3.19
C LYS A 11 -7.25 17.66 -2.57
N ASN A 12 -8.34 17.43 -1.83
CA ASN A 12 -8.64 16.11 -1.25
C ASN A 12 -8.87 15.06 -2.34
N LYS A 13 -9.61 15.39 -3.40
CA LYS A 13 -9.82 14.46 -4.54
C LYS A 13 -8.52 14.06 -5.24
N LYS A 14 -7.57 14.99 -5.41
CA LYS A 14 -6.25 14.67 -5.98
C LYS A 14 -5.45 13.75 -5.07
N LYS A 15 -5.44 14.02 -3.77
CA LYS A 15 -4.77 13.18 -2.76
C LYS A 15 -5.39 11.78 -2.68
N GLU A 16 -6.71 11.70 -2.74
CA GLU A 16 -7.45 10.44 -2.80
C GLU A 16 -7.03 9.61 -4.02
N GLU A 17 -6.98 10.22 -5.21
CA GLU A 17 -6.52 9.57 -6.43
C GLU A 17 -5.06 9.10 -6.34
N GLU A 18 -4.17 9.92 -5.75
CA GLU A 18 -2.78 9.56 -5.50
C GLU A 18 -2.66 8.35 -4.56
N ALA A 19 -3.41 8.33 -3.46
CA ALA A 19 -3.45 7.23 -2.52
C ALA A 19 -3.98 5.94 -3.17
N PHE A 20 -5.04 6.02 -3.97
CA PHE A 20 -5.52 4.86 -4.73
C PHE A 20 -4.50 4.37 -5.78
N ASN A 21 -3.76 5.27 -6.42
CA ASN A 21 -2.70 4.87 -7.36
C ASN A 21 -1.55 4.14 -6.64
N LEU A 22 -1.19 4.56 -5.43
CA LEU A 22 -0.24 3.86 -4.58
C LEU A 22 -0.75 2.47 -4.17
N LEU A 23 -2.04 2.34 -3.80
CA LEU A 23 -2.65 1.02 -3.53
C LEU A 23 -2.68 0.11 -4.76
N ARG A 24 -2.98 0.65 -5.95
CA ARG A 24 -2.89 -0.10 -7.22
C ARG A 24 -1.47 -0.57 -7.49
N LYS A 25 -0.47 0.28 -7.24
CA LYS A 25 0.94 -0.08 -7.34
C LYS A 25 1.30 -1.20 -6.37
N ALA A 26 0.85 -1.10 -5.12
CA ALA A 26 1.04 -2.14 -4.11
C ALA A 26 0.42 -3.48 -4.58
N SER A 27 -0.81 -3.46 -5.11
CA SER A 27 -1.44 -4.65 -5.67
C SER A 27 -0.66 -5.25 -6.85
N ALA A 28 -0.13 -4.42 -7.76
CA ALA A 28 0.72 -4.89 -8.85
C ALA A 28 2.03 -5.53 -8.35
N ILE A 29 2.65 -4.96 -7.31
CA ILE A 29 3.84 -5.53 -6.66
C ILE A 29 3.49 -6.87 -6.00
N SER A 30 2.33 -6.97 -5.34
CA SER A 30 1.83 -8.22 -4.75
C SER A 30 1.77 -9.33 -5.80
N LYS A 31 1.19 -9.06 -6.98
CA LYS A 31 1.15 -10.03 -8.08
C LYS A 31 2.55 -10.47 -8.52
N LYS A 32 3.50 -9.54 -8.64
CA LYS A 32 4.90 -9.86 -8.95
C LYS A 32 5.55 -10.73 -7.87
N ILE A 33 5.28 -10.48 -6.60
CA ILE A 33 5.77 -11.32 -5.49
C ILE A 33 5.28 -12.76 -5.62
N ALA A 34 4.02 -12.96 -6.03
CA ALA A 34 3.46 -14.30 -6.19
C ALA A 34 4.21 -15.13 -7.25
N GLU A 35 4.72 -14.49 -8.30
CA GLU A 35 5.39 -15.12 -9.44
C GLU A 35 6.93 -15.10 -9.36
N GLU A 36 7.51 -14.29 -8.46
CA GLU A 36 8.96 -14.10 -8.37
C GLU A 36 9.66 -15.29 -7.69
N THR A 37 10.75 -15.77 -8.29
CA THR A 37 11.51 -16.93 -7.79
C THR A 37 12.83 -16.53 -7.14
N ASN A 38 13.29 -15.30 -7.37
CA ASN A 38 14.55 -14.79 -6.83
C ASN A 38 14.35 -14.13 -5.45
N ASP A 39 14.94 -14.72 -4.41
CA ASP A 39 14.83 -14.24 -3.03
C ASP A 39 15.37 -12.81 -2.82
N ALA A 40 16.42 -12.40 -3.53
CA ALA A 40 16.93 -11.03 -3.43
C ALA A 40 15.94 -10.01 -4.00
N LYS A 41 15.27 -10.37 -5.11
CA LYS A 41 14.19 -9.54 -5.69
C LYS A 41 12.95 -9.53 -4.81
N LEU A 42 12.58 -10.65 -4.21
CA LEU A 42 11.47 -10.73 -3.23
C LEU A 42 11.66 -9.74 -2.08
N LYS A 43 12.89 -9.58 -1.59
CA LYS A 43 13.20 -8.60 -0.54
C LYS A 43 12.97 -7.16 -1.02
N GLY A 44 13.40 -6.81 -2.23
CA GLY A 44 13.13 -5.50 -2.83
C GLY A 44 11.63 -5.23 -2.99
N LEU A 45 10.91 -6.19 -3.57
CA LEU A 45 9.46 -6.11 -3.76
C LEU A 45 8.70 -6.02 -2.43
N ALA A 46 9.12 -6.73 -1.39
CA ALA A 46 8.54 -6.64 -0.05
C ALA A 46 8.61 -5.21 0.50
N PHE A 47 9.76 -4.55 0.40
CA PHE A 47 9.92 -3.19 0.88
C PHE A 47 9.15 -2.17 0.03
N GLU A 48 9.12 -2.35 -1.30
CA GLU A 48 8.33 -1.48 -2.18
C GLU A 48 6.82 -1.62 -1.93
N LEU A 49 6.35 -2.85 -1.66
CA LEU A 49 4.97 -3.14 -1.28
C LEU A 49 4.61 -2.38 0.00
N LYS A 50 5.41 -2.58 1.06
CA LYS A 50 5.18 -1.92 2.35
C LYS A 50 5.22 -0.41 2.22
N ARG A 51 6.21 0.13 1.51
CA ARG A 51 6.34 1.58 1.30
C ARG A 51 5.12 2.17 0.59
N SER A 52 4.72 1.56 -0.53
CA SER A 52 3.57 2.06 -1.32
C SER A 52 2.28 2.00 -0.50
N HIS A 53 2.11 0.95 0.30
CA HIS A 53 0.96 0.83 1.21
C HIS A 53 0.98 1.89 2.31
N ASP A 54 2.09 2.02 3.05
CA ASP A 54 2.22 2.98 4.15
C ASP A 54 2.04 4.43 3.67
N GLU A 55 2.61 4.78 2.49
CA GLU A 55 2.41 6.10 1.88
C GLU A 55 0.95 6.34 1.49
N ALA A 56 0.24 5.34 0.97
CA ALA A 56 -1.19 5.46 0.66
C ALA A 56 -2.03 5.71 1.92
N ILE A 57 -1.81 4.92 2.97
CA ILE A 57 -2.54 5.07 4.25
C ILE A 57 -2.30 6.45 4.84
N LYS A 58 -1.05 6.93 4.84
CA LYS A 58 -0.73 8.28 5.33
C LYS A 58 -1.49 9.37 4.56
N ILE A 59 -1.58 9.27 3.23
CA ILE A 59 -2.33 10.25 2.43
C ILE A 59 -3.83 10.18 2.76
N PHE A 60 -4.39 8.98 2.95
CA PHE A 60 -5.79 8.79 3.37
C PHE A 60 -6.06 9.40 4.76
N GLU A 61 -5.16 9.21 5.72
CA GLU A 61 -5.23 9.84 7.04
C GLU A 61 -5.16 11.37 6.93
N GLU A 62 -4.26 11.92 6.11
CA GLU A 62 -4.13 13.36 5.88
C GLU A 62 -5.40 14.02 5.32
N ILE A 63 -6.25 13.26 4.63
CA ILE A 63 -7.54 13.75 4.10
C ILE A 63 -8.74 13.31 4.93
N ASN A 64 -8.52 12.68 6.09
CA ASN A 64 -9.56 12.08 6.94
C ASN A 64 -10.48 11.11 6.15
N TYR A 65 -9.90 10.31 5.26
CA TYR A 65 -10.64 9.28 4.54
C TYR A 65 -11.02 8.13 5.48
N ASP A 66 -12.22 7.58 5.30
CA ASP A 66 -12.69 6.44 6.07
C ASP A 66 -11.98 5.16 5.61
N LEU A 67 -10.93 4.76 6.32
CA LEU A 67 -10.13 3.58 6.00
C LEU A 67 -10.95 2.27 6.02
N ASN A 68 -12.08 2.23 6.72
CA ASN A 68 -12.98 1.06 6.69
C ASN A 68 -13.59 0.83 5.29
N GLN A 69 -13.57 1.85 4.43
CA GLN A 69 -13.99 1.73 3.03
C GLN A 69 -12.91 1.10 2.14
N LEU A 70 -11.64 1.10 2.57
CA LEU A 70 -10.53 0.47 1.84
C LEU A 70 -10.59 -1.04 1.89
N ASP A 71 -11.12 -1.65 2.95
CA ASP A 71 -11.29 -3.11 3.07
C ASP A 71 -12.11 -3.70 1.91
N LYS A 72 -12.94 -2.88 1.24
CA LYS A 72 -13.69 -3.29 0.04
C LYS A 72 -12.85 -3.35 -1.24
N PHE A 73 -11.71 -2.68 -1.27
CA PHE A 73 -10.84 -2.53 -2.44
C PHE A 73 -9.47 -3.16 -2.27
N TYR A 74 -9.08 -3.49 -1.03
CA TYR A 74 -7.77 -4.04 -0.73
C TYR A 74 -7.72 -5.54 -1.05
N PHE A 75 -6.75 -5.91 -1.87
CA PHE A 75 -6.38 -7.30 -2.09
C PHE A 75 -5.61 -7.79 -0.86
N ASP A 76 -6.17 -8.72 -0.10
CA ASP A 76 -5.47 -9.35 1.02
C ASP A 76 -4.48 -10.41 0.48
N PRO A 77 -3.16 -10.14 0.49
CA PRO A 77 -2.17 -11.12 0.04
C PRO A 77 -2.17 -12.39 0.89
N LYS A 78 -2.77 -12.40 2.10
CA LYS A 78 -2.94 -13.62 2.90
C LYS A 78 -3.96 -14.58 2.30
N GLN A 79 -4.93 -14.08 1.52
CA GLN A 79 -5.89 -14.92 0.79
C GLN A 79 -5.29 -15.50 -0.49
N ALA A 80 -4.25 -14.87 -1.04
CA ALA A 80 -3.51 -15.39 -2.18
C ALA A 80 -2.44 -16.38 -1.70
N LEU A 81 -2.79 -17.67 -1.64
CA LEU A 81 -1.91 -18.78 -1.27
C LEU A 81 -0.69 -18.93 -2.22
N SER A 82 0.33 -18.09 -2.04
CA SER A 82 1.69 -18.34 -2.56
C SER A 82 2.67 -18.34 -1.39
N ASP A 83 3.58 -19.31 -1.36
CA ASP A 83 4.62 -19.40 -0.33
C ASP A 83 5.55 -18.18 -0.33
N ASN A 84 5.62 -17.44 -1.44
CA ASN A 84 6.34 -16.18 -1.52
C ASN A 84 5.75 -15.08 -0.65
N TYR A 85 4.43 -15.07 -0.41
CA TYR A 85 3.83 -14.09 0.49
C TYR A 85 4.24 -14.33 1.95
N LYS A 86 4.35 -15.60 2.37
CA LYS A 86 4.90 -15.95 3.70
C LYS A 86 6.35 -15.50 3.84
N LYS A 87 7.16 -15.67 2.78
CA LYS A 87 8.54 -15.16 2.75
C LYS A 87 8.58 -13.64 2.89
N VAL A 88 7.73 -12.92 2.17
CA VAL A 88 7.61 -11.46 2.26
C VAL A 88 7.19 -11.01 3.66
N GLU A 89 6.18 -11.64 4.27
CA GLU A 89 5.75 -11.34 5.65
C GLU A 89 6.92 -11.55 6.64
N THR A 90 7.65 -12.66 6.49
CA THR A 90 8.84 -12.97 7.31
C THR A 90 9.96 -11.93 7.14
N ILE A 91 10.21 -11.47 5.90
CA ILE A 91 11.21 -10.42 5.61
C ILE A 91 10.85 -9.12 6.33
N LEU A 92 9.58 -8.72 6.26
CA LEU A 92 9.09 -7.48 6.88
C LEU A 92 9.10 -7.57 8.41
N ASP A 93 8.71 -8.70 9.00
CA ASP A 93 8.73 -8.91 10.45
C ASP A 93 10.16 -8.91 11.01
N ASN A 94 11.09 -9.59 10.33
CA ASN A 94 12.50 -9.58 10.69
C ASN A 94 13.11 -8.17 10.62
N PHE A 95 12.70 -7.36 9.64
CA PHE A 95 13.13 -5.96 9.58
C PHE A 95 12.59 -5.16 10.77
N LYS A 96 11.30 -5.30 11.11
CA LYS A 96 10.68 -4.62 12.25
C LYS A 96 11.38 -4.94 13.57
N LYS A 97 11.73 -6.21 13.80
CA LYS A 97 12.47 -6.67 14.99
C LYS A 97 13.89 -6.11 15.11
N ARG A 98 14.51 -5.68 14.01
CA ARG A 98 15.86 -5.10 14.01
C ARG A 98 15.88 -3.60 14.33
N ILE A 99 14.75 -2.92 14.18
CA ILE A 99 14.63 -1.47 14.35
C ILE A 99 13.79 -1.09 15.58
N ALA A 100 13.24 -2.07 16.29
CA ALA A 100 12.55 -1.94 17.56
C ALA A 100 13.53 -2.19 18.71
#